data_AF-A0A7K6EWT3-F1
#
_entry.id   AF-A0A7K6EWT3-F1
#
_cell.length_a   1.000
_cell.length_b   1.000
_cell.length_c   1.000
_cell.angle_alpha   90.00
_cell.angle_beta   90.00
_cell.angle_gamma   90.00
#
_symmetry.space_group_name_H-M   'P 1'
#
loop_
_entity.id
_entity.type
_entity.pdbx_description
1 polymer ?
#
loop_
_entity_poly.entity_id
_entity_poly.type
_entity_poly.pdbx_seq_one_letter_code
_entity_poly.pdbx_strand_id
1 'polypeptide(L)' 'KHVWFGETMSDGFQFEYGGEGSNPADVAIQLTFLRLMATEASQNVTYHCKNSVAYMDQASGNLKKALLLQGANEIEIRA' A
#
# COMPACT_ATOMS: atom_id res chain seq x y z
N LYS A 1 -0.65 -6.67 16.49
CA LYS A 1 -1.63 -7.13 15.47
C LYS A 1 -1.86 -5.98 14.52
N HIS A 2 -1.83 -6.22 13.21
CA HIS A 2 -2.08 -5.19 12.20
C HIS A 2 -3.58 -5.04 11.93
N VAL A 3 -3.97 -3.84 11.53
CA VAL A 3 -5.35 -3.45 11.18
C VAL A 3 -5.26 -2.79 9.80
N TRP A 4 -6.03 -3.30 8.84
CA TRP A 4 -5.97 -2.85 7.45
C TRP A 4 -6.88 -1.64 7.25
N PHE A 5 -6.30 -0.55 6.73
CA PHE A 5 -7.04 0.68 6.44
C PHE A 5 -8.27 0.40 5.58
N GLY A 6 -8.08 -0.16 4.38
CA GLY A 6 -9.16 -0.38 3.41
C GLY A 6 -10.15 -1.51 3.71
N GLU A 7 -9.89 -2.34 4.72
CA GLU A 7 -10.75 -3.52 5.00
C GLU A 7 -11.45 -3.44 6.35
N THR A 8 -10.87 -2.76 7.34
CA THR A 8 -11.32 -2.85 8.74
C THR A 8 -11.59 -1.51 9.41
N MET A 9 -11.02 -0.41 8.90
CA MET A 9 -11.25 0.92 9.46
C MET A 9 -12.50 1.54 8.84
N SER A 10 -13.32 2.21 9.65
CA SER A 10 -14.46 2.99 9.17
C SER A 10 -13.98 4.04 8.16
N ASP A 11 -14.71 4.17 7.05
CA ASP A 11 -14.40 5.06 5.92
C ASP A 11 -13.04 4.77 5.25
N GLY A 12 -12.42 3.64 5.57
CA GLY A 12 -11.24 3.15 4.88
C GLY A 12 -11.58 2.65 3.48
N PHE A 13 -10.61 2.76 2.57
CA PHE A 13 -10.74 2.30 1.18
C PHE A 13 -9.43 1.68 0.70
N GLN A 14 -9.52 0.81 -0.31
CA GLN A 14 -8.35 0.34 -1.04
C GLN A 14 -7.92 1.39 -2.08
N PHE A 15 -6.62 1.53 -2.31
CA PHE A 15 -6.13 2.50 -3.28
C PHE A 15 -6.50 2.06 -4.71
N GLU A 16 -7.25 2.89 -5.39
CA GLU A 16 -7.49 2.78 -6.83
C GLU A 16 -6.53 3.70 -7.60
N TYR A 17 -6.24 3.31 -8.83
CA TYR A 17 -5.35 4.05 -9.73
C TYR A 17 -6.12 4.53 -10.96
N GLY A 18 -5.60 5.57 -11.60
CA GLY A 18 -6.28 6.31 -12.64
C GLY A 18 -6.69 7.70 -12.16
N GLY A 19 -7.28 8.48 -13.06
CA GLY A 19 -7.88 9.77 -12.70
C GLY A 19 -9.34 9.62 -12.29
N GLU A 20 -9.92 10.68 -11.75
CA GLU A 20 -11.36 10.76 -11.50
C GLU A 20 -12.15 10.44 -12.78
N GLY A 21 -13.17 9.56 -12.67
CA GLY A 21 -13.97 9.08 -13.80
C GLY A 21 -13.40 7.87 -14.55
N SER A 22 -12.22 7.36 -14.16
CA SER A 22 -11.68 6.11 -14.70
C SER A 22 -12.49 4.92 -14.19
N ASN A 23 -12.71 3.91 -15.03
CA ASN A 23 -13.25 2.63 -14.59
C ASN A 23 -12.11 1.75 -14.04
N PRO A 24 -12.17 1.29 -12.78
CA PRO A 24 -11.10 0.46 -12.18
C PRO A 24 -10.78 -0.82 -12.97
N ALA A 25 -11.78 -1.44 -13.61
CA ALA A 25 -11.58 -2.65 -14.40
C ALA A 25 -10.73 -2.36 -15.65
N ASP A 26 -10.98 -1.25 -16.32
CA ASP A 26 -10.22 -0.83 -17.50
C ASP A 26 -8.78 -0.48 -17.11
N VAL A 27 -8.61 0.24 -15.98
CA VAL A 27 -7.27 0.57 -15.46
C VAL A 27 -6.49 -0.69 -15.08
N ALA A 28 -7.14 -1.69 -14.49
CA ALA A 28 -6.49 -2.97 -14.17
C ALA A 28 -5.95 -3.68 -15.43
N ILE A 29 -6.67 -3.62 -16.55
CA ILE A 29 -6.20 -4.12 -17.85
C ILE A 29 -4.96 -3.33 -18.29
N GLN A 30 -5.01 -1.98 -18.26
CA GLN A 30 -3.87 -1.15 -18.65
C GLN A 30 -2.62 -1.42 -17.79
N LEU A 31 -2.77 -1.56 -16.48
CA LEU A 31 -1.67 -1.90 -15.57
C LEU A 31 -1.08 -3.29 -15.86
N THR A 32 -1.89 -4.22 -16.35
CA THR A 32 -1.41 -5.55 -16.76
C THR A 32 -0.47 -5.45 -17.96
N PHE A 33 -0.83 -4.66 -18.97
CA PHE A 33 0.06 -4.42 -20.12
C PHE A 33 1.32 -3.66 -19.71
N LEU A 34 1.21 -2.66 -18.82
CA LEU A 34 2.37 -1.93 -18.32
C LEU A 34 3.37 -2.87 -17.64
N ARG A 35 2.90 -3.82 -16.82
CA ARG A 35 3.74 -4.86 -16.19
C ARG A 35 4.40 -5.80 -17.20
N LEU A 36 3.72 -6.13 -18.30
CA LEU A 36 4.30 -6.98 -19.36
C LEU A 36 5.38 -6.26 -20.17
N MET A 37 5.29 -4.93 -20.30
CA MET A 37 6.20 -4.12 -21.10
C MET A 37 7.36 -3.51 -20.30
N ALA A 38 7.31 -3.56 -18.97
CA ALA A 38 8.34 -3.05 -18.08
C ALA A 38 9.12 -4.19 -17.41
N THR A 39 10.39 -3.96 -17.13
CA THR A 39 11.24 -4.91 -16.39
C THR A 39 11.24 -4.67 -14.88
N GLU A 40 10.81 -3.49 -14.44
CA GLU A 40 10.77 -3.08 -13.04
C GLU A 40 9.62 -2.09 -12.78
N ALA A 41 9.20 -1.99 -11.52
CA ALA A 41 8.25 -1.00 -11.06
C ALA A 41 8.64 -0.51 -9.66
N SER A 42 8.37 0.75 -9.36
CA SER A 42 8.59 1.35 -8.04
C SER A 42 7.42 2.26 -7.66
N GLN A 43 7.15 2.37 -6.36
CA GLN A 43 6.12 3.24 -5.82
C GLN A 43 6.54 3.76 -4.45
N ASN A 44 6.31 5.06 -4.22
CA ASN A 44 6.56 5.70 -2.93
C ASN A 44 5.24 5.93 -2.20
N VAL A 45 5.22 5.66 -0.88
CA VAL A 45 4.09 5.93 0.00
C VAL A 45 4.59 6.72 1.21
N THR A 46 3.86 7.77 1.58
CA THR A 46 4.17 8.57 2.77
C THR A 46 3.13 8.34 3.85
N TYR A 47 3.57 7.91 5.03
CA TYR A 47 2.71 7.75 6.20
C TYR A 47 2.86 8.96 7.13
N HIS A 48 1.84 9.81 7.18
CA HIS A 48 1.79 10.93 8.11
C HIS A 48 1.34 10.43 9.49
N CYS A 49 2.12 10.73 10.53
CA CYS A 49 1.90 10.18 11.87
C CYS A 49 1.81 11.25 12.95
N LYS A 50 1.02 10.95 13.98
CA LYS A 50 1.01 11.62 15.28
C LYS A 50 0.91 10.55 16.35
N ASN A 51 1.94 10.43 17.19
CA ASN A 51 2.05 9.37 18.22
C ASN A 51 1.87 7.94 17.67
N SER A 52 2.33 7.68 16.45
CA SER A 52 2.25 6.38 15.78
C SER A 52 3.58 6.04 15.13
N VAL A 53 4.12 4.85 15.40
CA VAL A 53 5.38 4.36 14.82
C VAL A 53 5.08 3.73 13.46
N ALA A 54 5.85 4.12 12.44
CA ALA A 54 5.68 3.62 11.08
C ALA A 54 6.68 2.53 10.68
N TYR A 55 7.92 2.59 11.19
CA TYR A 55 9.01 1.68 10.81
C TYR A 55 9.89 1.32 12.02
N MET A 56 10.86 2.18 12.35
CA MET A 56 11.76 1.99 13.49
C MET A 56 11.12 2.49 14.79
N ASP A 57 11.01 1.60 15.79
CA ASP A 57 10.63 1.99 17.15
C ASP A 57 11.89 2.37 17.93
N GLN A 58 12.12 3.67 18.12
CA GLN A 58 13.30 4.19 18.83
C GLN A 58 13.41 3.65 20.27
N ALA A 59 12.28 3.46 20.96
CA ALA A 59 12.30 3.03 22.36
C ALA A 59 12.76 1.58 22.53
N SER A 60 12.48 0.73 21.54
CA SER A 60 12.82 -0.70 21.58
C SER A 60 13.92 -1.11 20.60
N GLY A 61 14.40 -0.19 19.76
CA GLY A 61 15.50 -0.38 18.81
C GLY A 61 15.24 -1.44 17.74
N ASN A 62 13.97 -1.69 17.39
CA ASN A 62 13.59 -2.74 16.42
C ASN A 62 12.42 -2.33 15.53
N LEU A 63 12.13 -3.18 14.53
CA LEU A 63 11.09 -2.95 13.51
C LEU A 63 9.79 -3.72 13.76
N LYS A 64 9.58 -4.28 14.96
CA LYS A 64 8.39 -5.12 15.24
C LYS A 64 7.06 -4.37 15.14
N LYS A 65 7.11 -3.04 15.07
CA LYS A 65 5.95 -2.14 14.91
C LYS A 65 5.87 -1.51 13.51
N ALA A 66 6.73 -1.92 12.57
CA ALA A 66 6.67 -1.42 11.21
C ALA A 66 5.33 -1.74 10.55
N LEU A 67 4.81 -0.80 9.75
CA LEU A 67 3.57 -0.99 9.01
C LEU A 67 3.73 -2.02 7.90
N LEU A 68 2.59 -2.53 7.43
CA LEU A 68 2.51 -3.45 6.29
C LEU A 68 1.86 -2.72 5.12
N LEU A 69 2.29 -3.06 3.91
CA LEU A 69 1.64 -2.63 2.67
C LEU A 69 1.12 -3.86 1.94
N GLN A 70 -0.05 -3.74 1.32
CA GLN A 70 -0.64 -4.81 0.52
C GLN A 70 -0.36 -4.55 -0.96
N GLY A 71 0.28 -5.51 -1.61
CA GLY A 71 0.50 -5.51 -3.05
C GLY A 71 -0.76 -5.87 -3.83
N ALA A 72 -0.78 -5.57 -5.13
CA ALA A 72 -1.92 -5.81 -6.00
C ALA A 72 -2.22 -7.30 -6.29
N ASN A 73 -1.34 -8.21 -5.89
CA ASN A 73 -1.43 -9.66 -6.09
C ASN A 73 -1.50 -10.42 -4.75
N GLU A 74 -2.12 -9.81 -3.75
CA GLU A 74 -2.31 -10.36 -2.39
C GLU A 74 -1.01 -10.59 -1.60
N ILE A 75 0.13 -10.09 -2.09
CA ILE A 75 1.42 -10.18 -1.40
C ILE A 75 1.58 -9.02 -0.43
N GLU A 76 1.88 -9.33 0.82
CA GLU A 76 2.27 -8.34 1.81
C GLU A 76 3.75 -7.91 1.64
N ILE A 77 3.99 -6.61 1.69
CA ILE A 77 5.32 -6.02 1.70
C ILE A 77 5.65 -5.61 3.13
N ARG A 78 6.80 -6.07 3.63
CA ARG A 78 7.22 -5.96 5.03
C ARG A 78 8.63 -5.37 5.14
N ALA A 79 8.93 -4.87 6.34
CA ALA A 79 10.22 -4.33 6.77
C ALA A 79 11.21 -5.42 7.21
#